data_AF-A0A1E3V8Z4-F1
#
_entry.id   AF-A0A1E3V8Z4-F1
#
_cell.length_a   1.000
_cell.length_b   1.000
_cell.length_c   1.000
_cell.angle_alpha   90.00
_cell.angle_beta   90.00
_cell.angle_gamma   90.00
#
_symmetry.space_group_name_H-M   'P 1'
#
loop_
_entity.id
_entity.type
_entity.pdbx_description
1 polymer ?
#
loop_
_entity_poly.entity_id
_entity_poly.type
_entity_poly.pdbx_seq_one_letter_code
_entity_poly.pdbx_strand_id
1 'polypeptide(L)'
;MSISPTLGEEQVPISLAIDIAARVRAAREAVGYSIEDLAVTCGLTSIEISNIESGGESDPGKLKRVATALQVPISHLLPGEV
;
A
#
# COMPACT_ATOMS: atom_id res chain seq x y z
N MET A 1 41.63 -9.21 4.67
CA MET A 1 41.24 -7.91 4.10
C MET A 1 39.73 -7.93 3.98
N SER A 2 39.05 -7.36 4.98
CA SER A 2 37.60 -7.39 5.11
C SER A 2 37.01 -6.21 4.33
N ILE A 3 36.11 -6.49 3.40
CA ILE A 3 34.91 -5.67 3.15
C ILE A 3 33.91 -6.51 2.36
N SER A 4 32.73 -6.71 2.91
CA SER A 4 31.52 -7.03 2.13
C SER A 4 30.39 -6.25 2.78
N PRO A 5 29.59 -5.52 1.98
CA PRO A 5 28.74 -4.46 2.48
C PRO A 5 27.53 -5.04 3.21
N THR A 6 27.33 -4.62 4.45
CA THR A 6 26.01 -4.60 5.09
C THR A 6 25.17 -3.55 4.38
N LEU A 7 24.30 -3.99 3.48
CA LEU A 7 23.12 -3.23 3.13
C LEU A 7 21.91 -4.07 3.52
N GLY A 8 21.40 -3.76 4.72
CA GLY A 8 20.04 -4.11 5.09
C GLY A 8 19.10 -3.25 4.27
N GLU A 9 18.97 -3.55 2.98
CA GLU A 9 17.74 -3.25 2.28
C GLU A 9 16.75 -4.29 2.79
N GLU A 10 15.82 -3.84 3.62
CA GLU A 10 14.56 -4.52 3.89
C GLU A 10 13.82 -4.61 2.55
N GLN A 11 14.26 -5.55 1.72
CA GLN A 11 13.75 -5.78 0.39
C GLN A 11 12.40 -6.44 0.60
N VAL A 12 11.37 -5.62 0.82
CA VAL A 12 9.98 -6.07 0.73
C VAL A 12 9.90 -6.77 -0.63
N PRO A 13 9.60 -8.08 -0.66
CA PRO A 13 9.62 -8.81 -1.91
C PRO A 13 8.67 -8.09 -2.86
N ILE A 14 9.15 -7.77 -4.06
CA ILE A 14 8.44 -6.95 -5.06
C ILE A 14 7.04 -7.53 -5.34
N SER A 15 6.89 -8.84 -5.20
CA SER A 15 5.62 -9.57 -5.25
C SER A 15 4.63 -9.18 -4.16
N LEU A 16 5.09 -8.89 -2.95
CA LEU A 16 4.27 -8.47 -1.81
C LEU A 16 3.69 -7.07 -2.03
N ALA A 17 4.51 -6.14 -2.54
CA ALA A 17 4.07 -4.79 -2.86
C ALA A 17 2.99 -4.79 -3.95
N ILE A 18 3.14 -5.65 -4.96
CA ILE A 18 2.12 -5.85 -6.01
C ILE A 18 0.82 -6.43 -5.43
N ASP A 19 0.92 -7.36 -4.49
CA ASP A 19 -0.26 -7.98 -3.85
C ASP A 19 -1.04 -6.99 -2.97
N ILE A 20 -0.32 -6.16 -2.21
CA ILE A 20 -0.89 -5.04 -1.44
C ILE A 20 -1.59 -4.06 -2.40
N ALA A 21 -0.91 -3.68 -3.47
CA ALA A 21 -1.42 -2.77 -4.48
C ALA A 21 -2.75 -3.26 -5.10
N ALA A 22 -2.81 -4.55 -5.45
CA ALA A 22 -4.02 -5.18 -5.97
C ALA A 22 -5.15 -5.20 -4.94
N ARG A 23 -4.85 -5.44 -3.66
CA ARG A 23 -5.85 -5.40 -2.57
C ARG A 23 -6.38 -4.00 -2.31
N VAL A 24 -5.53 -2.98 -2.33
CA VAL A 24 -5.95 -1.58 -2.20
C VAL A 24 -6.92 -1.22 -3.31
N ARG A 25 -6.58 -1.58 -4.55
CA ARG A 25 -7.46 -1.38 -5.71
C ARG A 25 -8.79 -2.10 -5.56
N ALA A 26 -8.76 -3.39 -5.20
CA ALA A 26 -9.98 -4.18 -5.03
C ALA A 26 -10.87 -3.62 -3.91
N ALA A 27 -10.28 -3.19 -2.79
CA ALA A 27 -11.02 -2.56 -1.69
C ALA A 27 -11.65 -1.24 -2.12
N ARG A 28 -10.92 -0.41 -2.88
CA ARG A 28 -11.44 0.83 -3.43
C ARG A 28 -12.60 0.59 -4.40
N GLU A 29 -12.45 -0.36 -5.32
CA GLU A 29 -13.50 -0.74 -6.28
C GLU A 29 -14.73 -1.33 -5.57
N ALA A 30 -14.54 -2.09 -4.49
CA ALA A 30 -15.63 -2.65 -3.69
C ALA A 30 -16.46 -1.58 -2.96
N VAL A 31 -15.82 -0.50 -2.51
CA VAL A 31 -16.51 0.65 -1.91
C VAL A 31 -17.13 1.58 -2.98
N GLY A 32 -16.65 1.49 -4.22
CA GLY A 32 -17.10 2.34 -5.32
C GLY A 32 -16.45 3.73 -5.34
N TYR A 33 -15.29 3.89 -4.69
CA TYR A 33 -14.55 5.15 -4.70
C TYR A 33 -13.63 5.27 -5.93
N SER A 34 -13.52 6.48 -6.47
CA SER A 34 -12.45 6.80 -7.42
C SER A 34 -11.13 7.02 -6.68
N ILE A 35 -10.02 6.99 -7.42
CA ILE A 35 -8.69 7.33 -6.86
C ILE A 35 -8.73 8.71 -6.19
N GLU A 36 -9.43 9.66 -6.82
CA GLU A 36 -9.60 11.02 -6.31
C GLU A 36 -10.45 11.08 -5.03
N ASP A 37 -11.57 10.36 -4.98
CA ASP A 37 -12.43 10.29 -3.79
C ASP A 37 -11.68 9.66 -2.61
N LEU A 38 -10.94 8.58 -2.87
CA LEU A 38 -10.13 7.92 -1.87
C LEU A 38 -9.06 8.89 -1.35
N ALA A 39 -8.30 9.53 -2.25
CA ALA A 39 -7.27 10.51 -1.94
C ALA A 39 -7.80 11.62 -1.01
N VAL A 40 -8.94 12.23 -1.35
CA VAL A 40 -9.57 13.26 -0.50
C VAL A 40 -9.95 12.70 0.87
N THR A 41 -10.50 11.49 0.93
CA THR A 41 -10.98 10.87 2.18
C THR A 41 -9.84 10.52 3.13
N CYS A 42 -8.73 9.98 2.61
CA CYS A 42 -7.57 9.59 3.41
C CYS A 42 -6.55 10.73 3.61
N GLY A 43 -6.74 11.88 2.94
CA GLY A 43 -5.82 13.01 2.98
C GLY A 43 -4.50 12.75 2.25
N LEU A 44 -4.53 11.91 1.22
CA LEU A 44 -3.41 11.63 0.32
C LEU A 44 -3.64 12.28 -1.03
N THR A 45 -2.62 12.35 -1.87
CA THR A 45 -2.77 12.77 -3.27
C THR A 45 -3.20 11.60 -4.16
N SER A 46 -3.89 11.89 -5.26
CA SER A 46 -4.25 10.87 -6.26
C SER A 46 -3.02 10.16 -6.85
N ILE A 47 -1.89 10.87 -6.93
CA ILE A 47 -0.59 10.32 -7.34
C ILE A 47 -0.09 9.29 -6.33
N GLU A 48 -0.16 9.58 -5.03
CA GLU A 48 0.23 8.63 -3.99
C GLU A 48 -0.65 7.39 -4.01
N ILE A 49 -1.97 7.54 -4.16
CA ILE A 49 -2.87 6.39 -4.30
C ILE A 49 -2.51 5.56 -5.54
N SER A 50 -2.25 6.20 -6.68
CA SER A 50 -1.83 5.50 -7.91
C SER A 50 -0.47 4.80 -7.75
N ASN A 51 0.47 5.38 -7.02
CA ASN A 51 1.77 4.75 -6.72
C ASN A 51 1.60 3.54 -5.79
N ILE A 52 0.70 3.62 -4.81
CA ILE A 52 0.31 2.50 -3.95
C ILE A 52 -0.32 1.38 -4.79
N GLU A 53 -1.28 1.71 -5.67
CA GLU A 53 -1.93 0.73 -6.56
C GLU A 53 -1.02 0.19 -7.67
N SER A 54 0.14 0.79 -7.91
CA SER A 54 1.15 0.29 -8.84
C SER A 54 2.25 -0.53 -8.15
N GLY A 55 2.22 -0.64 -6.81
CA GLY A 55 3.28 -1.29 -6.03
C GLY A 55 4.59 -0.50 -5.97
N GLY A 56 4.58 0.77 -6.39
CA GLY A 56 5.75 1.65 -6.37
C GLY A 56 6.02 2.26 -4.99
N GLU A 57 4.98 2.39 -4.17
CA GLU A 57 5.08 2.95 -2.82
C GLU A 57 4.08 2.27 -1.89
N SER A 58 4.54 1.43 -0.96
CA SER A 58 3.68 0.72 0.00
C SER A 58 3.98 1.14 1.44
N ASP A 59 4.02 2.45 1.67
CA ASP A 59 4.32 2.99 3.00
C ASP A 59 3.21 2.56 3.99
N PRO A 60 3.56 1.89 5.11
CA PRO A 60 2.58 1.39 6.07
C PRO A 60 1.75 2.52 6.71
N GLY A 61 2.30 3.73 6.81
CA GLY A 61 1.56 4.91 7.29
C GLY A 61 0.49 5.38 6.30
N LYS A 62 0.77 5.28 4.99
CA LYS A 62 -0.22 5.58 3.93
C LYS A 62 -1.27 4.49 3.84
N LEU A 63 -0.87 3.22 3.86
CA LEU A 63 -1.79 2.08 3.88
C LEU A 63 -2.76 2.13 5.06
N LYS A 64 -2.29 2.56 6.25
CA LYS A 64 -3.17 2.71 7.43
C LYS A 64 -4.21 3.81 7.25
N ARG A 65 -3.85 4.92 6.60
CA ARG A 65 -4.80 5.98 6.24
C ARG A 65 -5.83 5.50 5.23
N VAL A 66 -5.38 4.80 4.18
CA VAL A 66 -6.25 4.20 3.15
C VAL A 66 -7.21 3.18 3.77
N ALA A 67 -6.72 2.28 4.62
CA ALA A 67 -7.54 1.32 5.36
C ALA A 67 -8.62 2.01 6.20
N THR A 68 -8.25 3.08 6.92
CA THR A 68 -9.18 3.87 7.74
C THR A 68 -10.25 4.54 6.89
N ALA A 69 -9.88 5.13 5.75
CA ALA A 69 -10.80 5.78 4.82
C ALA A 69 -11.78 4.79 4.15
N LEU A 70 -11.29 3.61 3.80
CA LEU A 70 -12.11 2.52 3.27
C LEU A 70 -12.90 1.78 4.36
N GLN A 71 -12.70 2.14 5.63
CA GLN A 71 -13.27 1.46 6.81
C GLN A 71 -12.98 -0.05 6.85
N VAL A 72 -11.84 -0.47 6.28
CA VAL A 72 -11.37 -1.87 6.31
C VAL A 72 -10.18 -2.01 7.25
N PRO A 73 -9.98 -3.18 7.87
CA PRO A 73 -8.78 -3.41 8.67
C PRO A 73 -7.53 -3.44 7.78
N ILE A 74 -6.40 -2.92 8.28
CA ILE A 74 -5.11 -2.94 7.56
C ILE A 74 -4.68 -4.36 7.18
N SER A 75 -5.06 -5.37 7.95
CA SER A 75 -4.85 -6.79 7.66
C SER A 75 -5.55 -7.27 6.38
N HIS A 76 -6.53 -6.52 5.87
CA HIS A 76 -7.17 -6.80 4.58
C HIS A 76 -6.30 -6.32 3.40
N LEU A 77 -5.47 -5.30 3.62
CA LEU A 77 -4.57 -4.73 2.62
C LEU A 77 -3.19 -5.40 2.68
N LEU A 78 -2.70 -5.66 3.88
CA LEU A 78 -1.43 -6.34 4.09
C LEU A 78 -1.62 -7.85 3.92
N PRO A 79 -0.71 -8.53 3.20
CA PRO A 79 -0.57 -9.98 3.24
C PRO A 79 -0.13 -10.38 4.65
N GLY A 80 -1.11 -10.59 5.52
CA GLY A 80 -0.91 -11.16 6.84
C GLY A 80 -0.72 -12.66 6.72
N GLU A 81 0.46 -13.12 7.10
CA GLU A 81 0.68 -14.33 7.91
C GLU A 81 -0.59 -14.68 8.71
N VAL A 82 -1.14 -15.86 8.45
CA VAL A 82 -2.13 -16.53 9.30
C VAL A 82 -1.44 -17.46 10.29
#